data_AF-A0A0F5YB56-F1
#
_entry.id   AF-A0A0F5YB56-F1
#
_cell.length_a   1.000
_cell.length_b   1.000
_cell.length_c   1.000
_cell.angle_alpha   90.00
_cell.angle_beta   90.00
_cell.angle_gamma   90.00
#
_symmetry.space_group_name_H-M   'P 1'
#
loop_
_entity.id
_entity.type
_entity.pdbx_description
1 polymer ?
#
loop_
_entity_poly.entity_id
_entity_poly.type
_entity_poly.pdbx_seq_one_letter_code
_entity_poly.pdbx_strand_id
1 'polypeptide(L)'
;MKAAVNVQTAESMADWNIVTTQWEEAINLLKIVPKLSENYSVAQSKITEYQRNLDYAKNKVALLDPLNQAMNKAQSAANLTQTAKSYDQWNQVYSGWKDAISLLENLPESHQKSDFAQQKITEYQSNLDYAKQQMTRTDPFVSGTNKAEEAVLLQPNAVLEADWNEVANCWQKAITLLKTVSQTHPQYQTASQKITEYQQNLSYAQKQANLMRQATVAVMQNSLPVSSPQSPPSSPTQQSVKPQVSNSAQQPTNNPQPSNPPTSPQPQPVSGSATDFMNAYLNDIVNKGSYGYGYWCKSSEILSSRLFSPRNFQVLDVNEYDNGNSASATVRIDSSNKGGMPITQNWRFYLDKETDPSAVEGLPGGWCIALMFDS
;
A
#
# COMPACT_ATOMS: atom_id res chain seq x y z
N MET A 1 -18.38 -26.18 -54.57
CA MET A 1 -17.26 -25.28 -54.93
C MET A 1 -16.31 -25.15 -53.75
N LYS A 2 -15.08 -24.68 -53.95
CA LYS A 2 -14.07 -24.54 -52.88
C LYS A 2 -14.55 -23.66 -51.71
N ALA A 3 -15.17 -22.51 -52.00
CA ALA A 3 -15.72 -21.61 -50.98
C ALA A 3 -16.69 -22.30 -50.00
N ALA A 4 -17.64 -23.08 -50.53
CA ALA A 4 -18.64 -23.78 -49.72
C ALA A 4 -18.06 -24.88 -48.81
N VAL A 5 -16.89 -25.43 -49.15
CA VAL A 5 -16.14 -26.36 -48.28
C VAL A 5 -15.39 -25.56 -47.21
N ASN A 6 -14.65 -24.53 -47.63
CA ASN A 6 -13.86 -23.69 -46.72
C ASN A 6 -14.72 -22.98 -45.65
N VAL A 7 -15.97 -22.62 -45.96
CA VAL A 7 -16.95 -22.08 -44.98
C VAL A 7 -17.16 -23.01 -43.78
N GLN A 8 -17.02 -24.32 -43.94
CA GLN A 8 -17.25 -25.31 -42.88
C GLN A 8 -16.07 -25.46 -41.93
N THR A 9 -14.87 -25.01 -42.33
CA THR A 9 -13.61 -25.19 -41.59
C THR A 9 -12.89 -23.87 -41.31
N ALA A 10 -13.52 -22.73 -41.58
CA ALA A 10 -12.92 -21.41 -41.40
C ALA A 10 -13.06 -20.96 -39.94
N GLU A 11 -11.94 -20.83 -39.25
CA GLU A 11 -11.88 -20.45 -37.83
C GLU A 11 -11.22 -19.07 -37.64
N SER A 12 -10.15 -18.79 -38.39
CA SER A 12 -9.41 -17.53 -38.31
C SER A 12 -9.92 -16.46 -39.29
N MET A 13 -9.59 -15.19 -39.04
CA MET A 13 -9.89 -14.12 -40.01
C MET A 13 -9.24 -14.40 -41.38
N ALA A 14 -8.05 -15.00 -41.41
CA ALA A 14 -7.38 -15.35 -42.66
C ALA A 14 -8.22 -16.35 -43.48
N ASP A 15 -8.81 -17.36 -42.83
CA ASP A 15 -9.71 -18.32 -43.49
C ASP A 15 -10.96 -17.63 -44.02
N TRP A 16 -11.58 -16.75 -43.21
CA TRP A 16 -12.77 -16.00 -43.62
C TRP A 16 -12.50 -14.98 -44.73
N ASN A 17 -11.29 -14.40 -44.80
CA ASN A 17 -10.83 -13.60 -45.93
C ASN A 17 -10.70 -14.45 -47.20
N ILE A 18 -10.07 -15.63 -47.12
CA ILE A 18 -9.99 -16.58 -48.24
C ILE A 18 -11.38 -17.00 -48.74
N VAL A 19 -12.31 -17.28 -47.82
CA VAL A 19 -13.71 -17.58 -48.14
C VAL A 19 -14.38 -16.39 -48.84
N THR A 20 -14.17 -15.17 -48.35
CA THR A 20 -14.70 -13.91 -48.93
C THR A 20 -14.23 -13.75 -50.38
N THR A 21 -12.92 -13.83 -50.63
CA THR A 21 -12.35 -13.74 -51.99
C THR A 21 -12.93 -14.79 -52.94
N GLN A 22 -13.05 -16.05 -52.49
CA GLN A 22 -13.58 -17.13 -53.36
C GLN A 22 -15.07 -16.96 -53.70
N TRP A 23 -15.87 -16.32 -52.83
CA TRP A 23 -17.25 -15.94 -53.17
C TRP A 23 -17.29 -14.79 -54.17
N GLU A 24 -16.43 -13.78 -54.02
CA GLU A 24 -16.33 -12.65 -54.96
C GLU A 24 -15.88 -13.09 -56.36
N GLU A 25 -14.84 -13.92 -56.46
CA GLU A 25 -14.38 -14.53 -57.71
C GLU A 25 -15.51 -15.29 -58.42
N ALA A 26 -16.22 -16.15 -57.68
CA ALA A 26 -17.31 -16.94 -58.25
C ALA A 26 -18.50 -16.08 -58.71
N ILE A 27 -18.85 -15.03 -57.97
CA ILE A 27 -19.88 -14.05 -58.38
C ILE A 27 -19.44 -13.33 -59.66
N ASN A 28 -18.18 -12.94 -59.77
CA ASN A 28 -17.65 -12.27 -60.96
C ASN A 28 -17.64 -13.20 -62.19
N LEU A 29 -17.31 -14.48 -62.02
CA LEU A 29 -17.44 -15.50 -63.09
C LEU A 29 -18.88 -15.75 -63.53
N LEU A 30 -19.86 -15.65 -62.62
CA LEU A 30 -21.28 -15.76 -63.00
C LEU A 30 -21.81 -14.49 -63.71
N LYS A 31 -21.29 -13.31 -63.37
CA LYS A 31 -21.69 -12.03 -63.99
C LYS A 31 -21.35 -11.94 -65.48
N ILE A 32 -20.31 -12.65 -65.95
CA ILE A 32 -19.90 -12.65 -67.36
C ILE A 32 -20.72 -13.62 -68.25
N VAL A 33 -21.65 -14.40 -67.69
CA VAL A 33 -22.49 -15.33 -68.47
C VAL A 33 -23.38 -14.53 -69.45
N PRO A 34 -23.32 -14.78 -70.78
CA PRO A 34 -24.10 -14.01 -71.76
C PRO A 34 -25.61 -14.18 -71.58
N LYS A 35 -26.38 -13.11 -71.81
CA LYS A 35 -27.86 -13.11 -71.72
C LYS A 35 -28.56 -14.12 -72.61
N LEU A 36 -27.93 -14.51 -73.72
CA LEU A 36 -28.44 -15.51 -74.68
C LEU A 36 -28.03 -16.95 -74.30
N SER A 37 -27.26 -17.15 -73.24
CA SER A 37 -26.94 -18.50 -72.75
C SER A 37 -28.18 -19.12 -72.09
N GLU A 38 -28.44 -20.39 -72.39
CA GLU A 38 -29.47 -21.20 -71.72
C GLU A 38 -29.28 -21.22 -70.19
N ASN A 39 -28.04 -21.10 -69.72
CA ASN A 39 -27.67 -21.08 -68.31
C ASN A 39 -27.79 -19.69 -67.64
N TYR A 40 -28.19 -18.62 -68.37
CA TYR A 40 -28.21 -17.26 -67.83
C TYR A 40 -29.12 -17.12 -66.60
N SER A 41 -30.34 -17.68 -66.64
CA SER A 41 -31.28 -17.64 -65.50
C SER A 41 -30.74 -18.36 -64.26
N VAL A 42 -30.05 -19.49 -64.47
CA VAL A 42 -29.36 -20.25 -63.40
C VAL A 42 -28.21 -19.43 -62.81
N ALA A 43 -27.42 -18.76 -63.66
CA ALA A 43 -26.34 -17.89 -63.22
C ALA A 43 -26.83 -16.71 -62.37
N GLN A 44 -27.90 -16.01 -62.79
CA GLN A 44 -28.51 -14.92 -62.01
C GLN A 44 -29.06 -15.40 -60.65
N SER A 45 -29.68 -16.59 -60.63
CA SER A 45 -30.16 -17.21 -59.38
C SER A 45 -29.00 -17.52 -58.43
N LYS A 46 -27.87 -18.05 -58.96
CA LYS A 46 -26.67 -18.33 -58.16
C LYS A 46 -25.92 -17.09 -57.71
N ILE A 47 -25.92 -15.99 -58.46
CA ILE A 47 -25.39 -14.70 -57.99
C ILE A 47 -26.12 -14.26 -56.71
N THR A 48 -27.46 -14.35 -56.68
CA THR A 48 -28.27 -13.98 -55.51
C THR A 48 -27.99 -14.87 -54.29
N GLU A 49 -27.80 -16.16 -54.51
CA GLU A 49 -27.39 -17.11 -53.46
C GLU A 49 -26.00 -16.78 -52.91
N TYR A 50 -25.02 -16.60 -53.81
CA TYR A 50 -23.62 -16.40 -53.44
C TYR A 50 -23.38 -15.04 -52.79
N GLN A 51 -24.14 -14.01 -53.16
CA GLN A 51 -24.08 -12.70 -52.50
C GLN A 51 -24.41 -12.82 -51.00
N ARG A 52 -25.44 -13.59 -50.63
CA ARG A 52 -25.76 -13.82 -49.21
C ARG A 52 -24.65 -14.57 -48.46
N ASN A 53 -23.97 -15.50 -49.12
CA ASN A 53 -22.83 -16.22 -48.55
C ASN A 53 -21.59 -15.32 -48.39
N LEU A 54 -21.38 -14.40 -49.34
CA LEU A 54 -20.36 -13.36 -49.28
C LEU A 54 -20.62 -12.40 -48.12
N ASP A 55 -21.86 -11.93 -47.96
CA ASP A 55 -22.25 -11.03 -46.87
C ASP A 55 -22.05 -11.71 -45.50
N TYR A 56 -22.38 -13.01 -45.39
CA TYR A 56 -22.08 -13.82 -44.21
C TYR A 56 -20.58 -13.91 -43.91
N ALA A 57 -19.75 -14.20 -44.93
CA ALA A 57 -18.30 -14.27 -44.77
C ALA A 57 -17.70 -12.91 -44.36
N LYS A 58 -18.17 -11.81 -44.95
CA LYS A 58 -17.74 -10.45 -44.57
C LYS A 58 -18.11 -10.10 -43.12
N ASN A 59 -19.30 -10.50 -42.66
CA ASN A 59 -19.68 -10.35 -41.26
C ASN A 59 -18.78 -11.16 -40.31
N LYS A 60 -18.30 -12.35 -40.73
CA LYS A 60 -17.32 -13.12 -39.96
C LYS A 60 -15.95 -12.45 -39.91
N VAL A 61 -15.45 -11.91 -41.02
CA VAL A 61 -14.21 -11.11 -41.04
C VAL A 61 -14.34 -9.91 -40.09
N ALA A 62 -15.44 -9.15 -40.17
CA ALA A 62 -15.65 -7.97 -39.32
C ALA A 62 -15.76 -8.31 -37.82
N LEU A 63 -16.31 -9.47 -37.45
CA LEU A 63 -16.36 -9.95 -36.07
C LEU A 63 -14.97 -10.39 -35.54
N LEU A 64 -14.12 -10.90 -36.42
CA LEU A 64 -12.76 -11.37 -36.10
C LEU A 64 -11.70 -10.27 -36.22
N ASP A 65 -12.07 -9.07 -36.65
CA ASP A 65 -11.21 -7.88 -36.72
C ASP A 65 -10.76 -7.44 -35.30
N PRO A 66 -9.46 -7.50 -34.97
CA PRO A 66 -8.94 -7.03 -33.69
C PRO A 66 -9.29 -5.57 -33.40
N LEU A 67 -9.43 -4.73 -34.43
CA LEU A 67 -9.85 -3.34 -34.25
C LEU A 67 -11.28 -3.26 -33.73
N ASN A 68 -12.23 -4.00 -34.31
CA ASN A 68 -13.62 -4.02 -33.83
C ASN A 68 -13.72 -4.65 -32.44
N GLN A 69 -12.93 -5.70 -32.16
CA GLN A 69 -12.86 -6.29 -30.82
C GLN A 69 -12.32 -5.30 -29.78
N ALA A 70 -11.27 -4.55 -30.12
CA ALA A 70 -10.71 -3.51 -29.27
C ALA A 70 -11.72 -2.39 -28.98
N MET A 71 -12.40 -1.88 -30.01
CA MET A 71 -13.43 -0.85 -29.85
C MET A 71 -14.59 -1.32 -28.95
N ASN A 72 -15.02 -2.59 -29.07
CA ASN A 72 -16.07 -3.17 -28.23
C ASN A 72 -15.63 -3.34 -26.76
N LYS A 73 -14.39 -3.76 -26.53
CA LYS A 73 -13.77 -3.84 -25.19
C LYS A 73 -13.67 -2.46 -24.53
N ALA A 74 -13.16 -1.48 -25.28
CA ALA A 74 -13.08 -0.08 -24.87
C ALA A 74 -14.45 0.52 -24.53
N GLN A 75 -15.47 0.31 -25.37
CA GLN A 75 -16.82 0.81 -25.12
C GLN A 75 -17.42 0.20 -23.84
N SER A 76 -17.17 -1.09 -23.60
CA SER A 76 -17.62 -1.79 -22.39
C SER A 76 -16.93 -1.24 -21.13
N ALA A 77 -15.62 -1.00 -21.19
CA ALA A 77 -14.85 -0.36 -20.11
C ALA A 77 -15.32 1.08 -19.84
N ALA A 78 -15.56 1.87 -20.89
CA ALA A 78 -16.07 3.24 -20.79
C ALA A 78 -17.48 3.30 -20.16
N ASN A 79 -18.37 2.37 -20.52
CA ASN A 79 -19.71 2.27 -19.94
C ASN A 79 -19.64 1.89 -18.45
N LEU A 80 -18.83 0.90 -18.09
CA LEU A 80 -18.66 0.47 -16.69
C LEU A 80 -18.01 1.57 -15.83
N THR A 81 -17.08 2.36 -16.39
CA THR A 81 -16.44 3.52 -15.73
C THR A 81 -17.46 4.50 -15.13
N GLN A 82 -18.64 4.67 -15.76
CA GLN A 82 -19.69 5.59 -15.28
C GLN A 82 -20.40 5.10 -13.99
N THR A 83 -20.28 3.82 -13.65
CA THR A 83 -21.05 3.18 -12.57
C THR A 83 -20.21 2.40 -11.57
N ALA A 84 -18.92 2.18 -11.86
CA ALA A 84 -17.98 1.47 -11.01
C ALA A 84 -17.76 2.20 -9.66
N LYS A 85 -17.87 1.44 -8.56
CA LYS A 85 -17.76 1.93 -7.18
C LYS A 85 -16.86 1.06 -6.30
N SER A 86 -16.70 -0.22 -6.62
CA SER A 86 -15.82 -1.14 -5.89
C SER A 86 -14.54 -1.45 -6.65
N TYR A 87 -13.51 -1.93 -5.93
CA TYR A 87 -12.28 -2.45 -6.51
C TYR A 87 -12.55 -3.44 -7.66
N ASP A 88 -13.43 -4.43 -7.46
CA ASP A 88 -13.70 -5.47 -8.46
C ASP A 88 -14.31 -4.90 -9.75
N GLN A 89 -15.14 -3.86 -9.65
CA GLN A 89 -15.68 -3.15 -10.82
C GLN A 89 -14.59 -2.33 -11.53
N TRP A 90 -13.75 -1.62 -10.78
CA TRP A 90 -12.61 -0.90 -11.36
C TRP A 90 -11.55 -1.81 -11.97
N ASN A 91 -11.36 -3.02 -11.42
CA ASN A 91 -10.52 -4.06 -11.98
C ASN A 91 -11.07 -4.59 -13.32
N GLN A 92 -12.40 -4.69 -13.47
CA GLN A 92 -13.03 -5.01 -14.76
C GLN A 92 -12.88 -3.87 -15.78
N VAL A 93 -12.99 -2.60 -15.36
CA VAL A 93 -12.71 -1.43 -16.21
C VAL A 93 -11.25 -1.46 -16.69
N TYR A 94 -10.31 -1.63 -15.76
CA TYR A 94 -8.87 -1.74 -16.05
C TYR A 94 -8.58 -2.90 -17.02
N SER A 95 -9.15 -4.08 -16.79
CA SER A 95 -8.99 -5.23 -17.67
C SER A 95 -9.56 -4.98 -19.07
N GLY A 96 -10.72 -4.33 -19.18
CA GLY A 96 -11.33 -3.97 -20.46
C GLY A 96 -10.50 -2.98 -21.28
N TRP A 97 -9.88 -1.97 -20.64
CA TRP A 97 -8.94 -1.07 -21.30
C TRP A 97 -7.65 -1.79 -21.71
N LYS A 98 -7.10 -2.65 -20.84
CA LYS A 98 -5.89 -3.43 -21.14
C LYS A 98 -6.10 -4.38 -22.33
N ASP A 99 -7.22 -5.09 -22.36
CA ASP A 99 -7.60 -5.96 -23.47
C ASP A 99 -7.74 -5.16 -24.78
N ALA A 100 -8.36 -3.98 -24.72
CA ALA A 100 -8.52 -3.11 -25.88
C ALA A 100 -7.18 -2.62 -26.43
N ILE A 101 -6.27 -2.16 -25.56
CA ILE A 101 -4.91 -1.76 -25.95
C ILE A 101 -4.16 -2.93 -26.58
N SER A 102 -4.16 -4.11 -25.95
CA SER A 102 -3.45 -5.28 -26.47
C SER A 102 -3.97 -5.75 -27.84
N LEU A 103 -5.28 -5.63 -28.09
CA LEU A 103 -5.85 -5.92 -29.41
C LEU A 103 -5.43 -4.91 -30.49
N LEU A 104 -5.20 -3.64 -30.12
CA LEU A 104 -4.68 -2.61 -31.03
C LEU A 104 -3.18 -2.76 -31.28
N GLU A 105 -2.39 -3.09 -30.25
CA GLU A 105 -0.94 -3.33 -30.34
C GLU A 105 -0.60 -4.54 -31.24
N ASN A 106 -1.51 -5.51 -31.33
CA ASN A 106 -1.37 -6.69 -32.19
C ASN A 106 -1.98 -6.50 -33.60
N LEU A 107 -2.40 -5.28 -33.99
CA LEU A 107 -2.80 -5.01 -35.37
C LEU A 107 -1.58 -5.02 -36.30
N PRO A 108 -1.65 -5.67 -37.49
CA PRO A 108 -0.57 -5.61 -38.46
C PRO A 108 -0.30 -4.17 -38.92
N GLU A 109 0.96 -3.79 -39.12
CA GLU A 109 1.32 -2.46 -39.65
C GLU A 109 0.67 -2.16 -41.01
N SER A 110 0.47 -3.20 -41.83
CA SER A 110 -0.22 -3.13 -43.12
C SER A 110 -1.75 -2.96 -43.03
N HIS A 111 -2.31 -2.93 -41.81
CA HIS A 111 -3.73 -2.72 -41.60
C HIS A 111 -4.13 -1.28 -41.97
N GLN A 112 -5.18 -1.13 -42.78
CA GLN A 112 -5.63 0.17 -43.34
C GLN A 112 -5.90 1.26 -42.27
N LYS A 113 -6.07 0.87 -41.01
CA LYS A 113 -6.37 1.77 -39.87
C LYS A 113 -5.28 1.75 -38.79
N SER A 114 -4.04 1.40 -39.12
CA SER A 114 -2.93 1.35 -38.15
C SER A 114 -2.71 2.70 -37.43
N ASP A 115 -2.65 3.82 -38.17
CA ASP A 115 -2.53 5.17 -37.57
C ASP A 115 -3.65 5.50 -36.57
N PHE A 116 -4.88 5.10 -36.89
CA PHE A 116 -6.04 5.28 -36.01
C PHE A 116 -5.95 4.40 -34.75
N ALA A 117 -5.46 3.17 -34.89
CA ALA A 117 -5.19 2.30 -33.75
C ALA A 117 -4.12 2.90 -32.82
N GLN A 118 -3.03 3.44 -33.36
CA GLN A 118 -1.96 4.07 -32.57
C GLN A 118 -2.45 5.31 -31.80
N GLN A 119 -3.32 6.11 -32.41
CA GLN A 119 -4.00 7.21 -31.70
C GLN A 119 -4.88 6.69 -30.55
N LYS A 120 -5.64 5.61 -30.78
CA LYS A 120 -6.50 5.01 -29.75
C LYS A 120 -5.75 4.31 -28.62
N ILE A 121 -4.58 3.72 -28.87
CA ILE A 121 -3.69 3.20 -27.81
C ILE A 121 -3.35 4.31 -26.80
N THR A 122 -2.95 5.49 -27.30
CA THR A 122 -2.59 6.64 -26.45
C THR A 122 -3.75 7.14 -25.58
N GLU A 123 -4.95 7.25 -26.18
CA GLU A 123 -6.19 7.59 -25.47
C GLU A 123 -6.54 6.55 -24.40
N TYR A 124 -6.46 5.26 -24.75
CA TYR A 124 -6.86 4.17 -23.87
C TYR A 124 -5.87 3.94 -22.72
N GLN A 125 -4.58 4.22 -22.92
CA GLN A 125 -3.58 4.19 -21.86
C GLN A 125 -3.92 5.19 -20.75
N SER A 126 -4.38 6.39 -21.12
CA SER A 126 -4.84 7.40 -20.14
C SER A 126 -6.05 6.90 -19.33
N ASN A 127 -6.98 6.21 -19.99
CA ASN A 127 -8.15 5.61 -19.33
C ASN A 127 -7.78 4.40 -18.44
N LEU A 128 -6.78 3.62 -18.84
CA LEU A 128 -6.22 2.51 -18.08
C LEU A 128 -5.58 2.99 -16.77
N ASP A 129 -4.77 4.06 -16.86
CA ASP A 129 -4.12 4.66 -15.70
C ASP A 129 -5.14 5.30 -14.74
N TYR A 130 -6.18 5.96 -15.26
CA TYR A 130 -7.31 6.40 -14.45
C TYR A 130 -8.00 5.24 -13.72
N ALA A 131 -8.31 4.14 -14.42
CA ALA A 131 -8.92 2.96 -13.81
C ALA A 131 -8.04 2.36 -12.70
N LYS A 132 -6.72 2.30 -12.91
CA LYS A 132 -5.72 1.86 -11.93
C LYS A 132 -5.69 2.76 -10.67
N GLN A 133 -5.79 4.08 -10.83
CA GLN A 133 -5.91 5.01 -9.70
C GLN A 133 -7.22 4.76 -8.91
N GLN A 134 -8.34 4.53 -9.60
CA GLN A 134 -9.62 4.23 -8.95
C GLN A 134 -9.62 2.87 -8.25
N MET A 135 -8.95 1.85 -8.79
CA MET A 135 -8.72 0.59 -8.08
C MET A 135 -8.04 0.86 -6.74
N THR A 136 -6.91 1.57 -6.71
CA THR A 136 -6.20 1.91 -5.45
C THR A 136 -7.08 2.71 -4.48
N ARG A 137 -7.87 3.67 -4.98
CA ARG A 137 -8.78 4.48 -4.17
C ARG A 137 -9.94 3.68 -3.57
N THR A 138 -10.41 2.65 -4.26
CA THR A 138 -11.56 1.83 -3.85
C THR A 138 -11.14 0.47 -3.28
N ASP A 139 -9.84 0.24 -3.09
CA ASP A 139 -9.28 -0.98 -2.52
C ASP A 139 -9.58 -1.06 -1.00
N PRO A 140 -10.38 -2.06 -0.56
CA PRO A 140 -10.69 -2.25 0.85
C PRO A 140 -9.48 -2.74 1.67
N PHE A 141 -8.50 -3.40 1.03
CA PHE A 141 -7.24 -3.79 1.67
C PHE A 141 -6.39 -2.56 1.99
N VAL A 142 -6.15 -1.68 1.01
CA VAL A 142 -5.42 -0.41 1.22
C VAL A 142 -6.14 0.46 2.25
N SER A 143 -7.45 0.61 2.13
CA SER A 143 -8.25 1.39 3.08
C SER A 143 -8.16 0.83 4.51
N GLY A 144 -8.21 -0.50 4.65
CA GLY A 144 -8.07 -1.19 5.93
C GLY A 144 -6.68 -1.07 6.55
N THR A 145 -5.61 -1.21 5.75
CA THR A 145 -4.23 -1.06 6.23
C THR A 145 -3.92 0.38 6.64
N ASN A 146 -4.44 1.38 5.91
CA ASN A 146 -4.26 2.79 6.28
C ASN A 146 -4.95 3.13 7.61
N LYS A 147 -6.13 2.54 7.89
CA LYS A 147 -6.81 2.72 9.20
C LYS A 147 -6.14 1.98 10.34
N ALA A 148 -5.43 0.89 10.08
CA ALA A 148 -4.54 0.26 11.06
C ALA A 148 -3.32 1.13 11.35
N GLU A 149 -2.72 1.74 10.34
CA GLU A 149 -1.60 2.67 10.49
C GLU A 149 -1.98 3.90 11.33
N GLU A 150 -3.17 4.47 11.11
CA GLU A 150 -3.75 5.53 11.96
C GLU A 150 -3.89 5.10 13.43
N ALA A 151 -4.31 3.85 13.69
CA ALA A 151 -4.37 3.31 15.06
C ALA A 151 -2.98 3.22 15.72
N VAL A 152 -1.96 2.82 14.96
CA VAL A 152 -0.56 2.75 15.42
C VAL A 152 0.00 4.16 15.69
N LEU A 153 -0.33 5.15 14.87
CA LEU A 153 0.11 6.55 15.07
C LEU A 153 -0.49 7.22 16.31
N LEU A 154 -1.73 6.88 16.65
CA LEU A 154 -2.42 7.42 17.82
C LEU A 154 -1.93 6.78 19.13
N GLN A 155 -1.58 5.48 19.11
CA GLN A 155 -1.31 4.70 20.32
C GLN A 155 -0.24 5.27 21.27
N PRO A 156 0.93 5.78 20.82
CA PRO A 156 1.96 6.31 21.72
C PRO A 156 1.52 7.56 22.49
N ASN A 157 0.55 8.30 21.95
CA ASN A 157 0.04 9.55 22.52
C ASN A 157 -1.23 9.36 23.36
N ALA A 158 -1.73 8.12 23.47
CA ALA A 158 -2.99 7.82 24.15
C ALA A 158 -2.82 7.77 25.68
N VAL A 159 -3.37 8.77 26.37
CA VAL A 159 -3.26 8.92 27.84
C VAL A 159 -4.61 8.71 28.51
N LEU A 160 -5.69 9.21 27.91
CA LEU A 160 -7.06 9.16 28.43
C LEU A 160 -7.84 7.98 27.84
N GLU A 161 -8.98 7.65 28.47
CA GLU A 161 -9.93 6.67 27.93
C GLU A 161 -10.36 7.02 26.50
N ALA A 162 -10.60 8.31 26.22
CA ALA A 162 -11.05 8.79 24.91
C ALA A 162 -10.03 8.46 23.81
N ASP A 163 -8.75 8.71 24.06
CA ASP A 163 -7.65 8.45 23.12
C ASP A 163 -7.53 6.94 22.82
N TRP A 164 -7.61 6.10 23.86
CA TRP A 164 -7.60 4.64 23.69
C TRP A 164 -8.85 4.10 22.99
N ASN A 165 -10.01 4.73 23.19
CA ASN A 165 -11.23 4.45 22.42
C ASN A 165 -11.06 4.85 20.94
N GLU A 166 -10.29 5.90 20.62
CA GLU A 166 -9.97 6.29 19.24
C GLU A 166 -9.05 5.27 18.55
N VAL A 167 -7.97 4.84 19.24
CA VAL A 167 -7.10 3.74 18.79
C VAL A 167 -7.92 2.46 18.51
N ALA A 168 -8.81 2.09 19.43
CA ALA A 168 -9.71 0.94 19.26
C ALA A 168 -10.67 1.12 18.07
N ASN A 169 -11.21 2.32 17.86
CA ASN A 169 -12.08 2.64 16.72
C ASN A 169 -11.35 2.48 15.38
N CYS A 170 -10.10 2.93 15.29
CA CYS A 170 -9.26 2.77 14.11
C CYS A 170 -8.95 1.29 13.80
N TRP A 171 -8.59 0.48 14.80
CA TRP A 171 -8.48 -0.98 14.63
C TRP A 171 -9.80 -1.64 14.19
N GLN A 172 -10.92 -1.25 14.79
CA GLN A 172 -12.24 -1.79 14.43
C GLN A 172 -12.63 -1.44 12.98
N LYS A 173 -12.38 -0.20 12.54
CA LYS A 173 -12.57 0.23 11.14
C LYS A 173 -11.67 -0.54 10.18
N ALA A 174 -10.40 -0.73 10.53
CA ALA A 174 -9.44 -1.52 9.74
C ALA A 174 -9.95 -2.95 9.51
N ILE A 175 -10.39 -3.64 10.58
CA ILE A 175 -10.96 -4.99 10.50
C ILE A 175 -12.22 -5.01 9.61
N THR A 176 -13.11 -4.02 9.75
CA THR A 176 -14.35 -3.94 8.96
C THR A 176 -14.05 -3.76 7.46
N LEU A 177 -13.06 -2.95 7.11
CA LEU A 177 -12.61 -2.76 5.72
C LEU A 177 -11.93 -4.02 5.18
N LEU A 178 -11.04 -4.66 5.94
CA LEU A 178 -10.42 -5.91 5.51
C LEU A 178 -11.43 -7.05 5.29
N LYS A 179 -12.57 -7.05 6.02
CA LYS A 179 -13.66 -8.01 5.82
C LYS A 179 -14.44 -7.82 4.50
N THR A 180 -14.33 -6.68 3.82
CA THR A 180 -14.95 -6.47 2.50
C THR A 180 -14.00 -6.78 1.33
N VAL A 181 -12.78 -7.24 1.61
CA VAL A 181 -11.86 -7.77 0.60
C VAL A 181 -12.45 -9.05 0.01
N SER A 182 -12.72 -9.04 -1.30
CA SER A 182 -13.30 -10.16 -2.06
C SER A 182 -12.37 -11.39 -2.09
N GLN A 183 -12.95 -12.59 -2.21
CA GLN A 183 -12.18 -13.84 -2.34
C GLN A 183 -11.29 -13.88 -3.60
N THR A 184 -11.67 -13.14 -4.64
CA THR A 184 -10.89 -12.99 -5.88
C THR A 184 -9.79 -11.93 -5.78
N HIS A 185 -9.68 -11.23 -4.66
CA HIS A 185 -8.69 -10.18 -4.47
C HIS A 185 -7.29 -10.76 -4.26
N PRO A 186 -6.22 -10.24 -4.90
CA PRO A 186 -4.86 -10.75 -4.74
C PRO A 186 -4.34 -10.76 -3.29
N GLN A 187 -4.92 -9.93 -2.41
CA GLN A 187 -4.56 -9.85 -0.99
C GLN A 187 -5.60 -10.51 -0.05
N TYR A 188 -6.50 -11.37 -0.54
CA TYR A 188 -7.54 -11.98 0.31
C TYR A 188 -7.00 -12.78 1.50
N GLN A 189 -5.97 -13.60 1.27
CA GLN A 189 -5.30 -14.37 2.32
C GLN A 189 -4.59 -13.44 3.32
N THR A 190 -3.88 -12.42 2.83
CA THR A 190 -3.21 -11.40 3.63
C THR A 190 -4.22 -10.61 4.49
N ALA A 191 -5.37 -10.24 3.93
CA ALA A 191 -6.46 -9.58 4.64
C ALA A 191 -6.98 -10.45 5.78
N SER A 192 -7.19 -11.74 5.51
CA SER A 192 -7.64 -12.72 6.51
C SER A 192 -6.65 -12.88 7.67
N GLN A 193 -5.35 -12.93 7.39
CA GLN A 193 -4.29 -12.96 8.41
C GLN A 193 -4.27 -11.66 9.24
N LYS A 194 -4.34 -10.50 8.58
CA LYS A 194 -4.36 -9.19 9.24
C LYS A 194 -5.61 -8.95 10.08
N ILE A 195 -6.76 -9.51 9.71
CA ILE A 195 -7.95 -9.47 10.56
C ILE A 195 -7.68 -10.13 11.92
N THR A 196 -6.99 -11.26 11.97
CA THR A 196 -6.63 -11.95 13.23
C THR A 196 -5.63 -11.14 14.06
N GLU A 197 -4.60 -10.57 13.42
CA GLU A 197 -3.64 -9.64 14.04
C GLU A 197 -4.37 -8.43 14.66
N TYR A 198 -5.22 -7.77 13.88
CA TYR A 198 -5.86 -6.52 14.28
C TYR A 198 -6.94 -6.74 15.35
N GLN A 199 -7.55 -7.93 15.44
CA GLN A 199 -8.44 -8.31 16.54
C GLN A 199 -7.71 -8.34 17.90
N GLN A 200 -6.43 -8.76 17.92
CA GLN A 200 -5.61 -8.73 19.14
C GLN A 200 -5.29 -7.27 19.52
N ASN A 201 -4.89 -6.45 18.55
CA ASN A 201 -4.60 -5.03 18.77
C ASN A 201 -5.83 -4.24 19.24
N LEU A 202 -7.00 -4.52 18.66
CA LEU A 202 -8.30 -3.99 19.10
C LEU A 202 -8.58 -4.35 20.57
N SER A 203 -8.40 -5.63 20.92
CA SER A 203 -8.63 -6.13 22.28
C SER A 203 -7.67 -5.49 23.29
N TYR A 204 -6.42 -5.24 22.90
CA TYR A 204 -5.45 -4.51 23.70
C TYR A 204 -5.87 -3.05 23.93
N ALA A 205 -6.23 -2.31 22.87
CA ALA A 205 -6.66 -0.92 22.98
C ALA A 205 -7.92 -0.75 23.85
N GLN A 206 -8.90 -1.66 23.69
CA GLN A 206 -10.09 -1.72 24.55
C GLN A 206 -9.74 -2.01 26.03
N LYS A 207 -8.76 -2.87 26.29
CA LYS A 207 -8.27 -3.12 27.66
C LYS A 207 -7.64 -1.86 28.26
N GLN A 208 -6.82 -1.13 27.51
CA GLN A 208 -6.20 0.11 27.97
C GLN A 208 -7.23 1.21 28.24
N ALA A 209 -8.22 1.40 27.37
CA ALA A 209 -9.34 2.32 27.63
C ALA A 209 -10.02 2.01 28.98
N ASN A 210 -10.36 0.75 29.22
CA ASN A 210 -10.97 0.33 30.49
C ASN A 210 -10.05 0.57 31.71
N LEU A 211 -8.73 0.39 31.58
CA LEU A 211 -7.77 0.71 32.66
C LEU A 211 -7.72 2.21 32.95
N MET A 212 -7.65 3.06 31.92
CA MET A 212 -7.64 4.52 32.10
C MET A 212 -8.96 5.03 32.70
N ARG A 213 -10.10 4.44 32.33
CA ARG A 213 -11.40 4.70 32.97
C ARG A 213 -11.37 4.39 34.47
N GLN A 214 -10.88 3.19 34.83
CA GLN A 214 -10.81 2.76 36.24
C GLN A 214 -9.85 3.63 37.06
N ALA A 215 -8.68 3.97 36.51
CA ALA A 215 -7.72 4.87 37.15
C ALA A 215 -8.34 6.27 37.40
N THR A 216 -9.04 6.82 36.42
CA THR A 216 -9.74 8.11 36.54
C THR A 216 -10.79 8.10 37.66
N VAL A 217 -11.61 7.03 37.73
CA VAL A 217 -12.61 6.86 38.80
C VAL A 217 -11.96 6.72 40.17
N ALA A 218 -10.86 5.97 40.29
CA ALA A 218 -10.15 5.78 41.56
C ALA A 218 -9.53 7.08 42.09
N VAL A 219 -8.97 7.92 41.20
CA VAL A 219 -8.46 9.25 41.56
C VAL A 219 -9.60 10.14 42.07
N MET A 220 -10.73 10.19 41.37
CA MET A 220 -11.90 10.98 41.80
C MET A 220 -12.43 10.54 43.17
N GLN A 221 -12.48 9.24 43.45
CA GLN A 221 -12.94 8.70 44.74
C GLN A 221 -11.98 9.02 45.90
N ASN A 222 -10.66 9.01 45.67
CA ASN A 222 -9.66 9.33 46.70
C ASN A 222 -9.45 10.83 46.92
N SER A 223 -9.97 11.70 46.06
CA SER A 223 -9.88 13.17 46.19
C SER A 223 -10.98 13.82 47.05
N LEU A 224 -11.82 13.03 47.74
CA LEU A 224 -12.77 13.54 48.73
C LEU A 224 -12.03 14.13 49.95
N PRO A 225 -12.37 15.34 50.42
CA PRO A 225 -11.67 15.95 51.55
C PRO A 225 -11.94 15.18 52.84
N VAL A 226 -10.87 14.93 53.60
CA VAL A 226 -10.94 14.46 54.99
C VAL A 226 -11.84 15.40 55.80
N SER A 227 -12.73 14.80 56.59
CA SER A 227 -13.78 15.48 57.35
C SER A 227 -13.29 16.70 58.13
N SER A 228 -14.00 17.82 58.00
CA SER A 228 -13.84 18.98 58.86
C SER A 228 -13.95 18.56 60.34
N PRO A 229 -13.07 19.04 61.24
CA PRO A 229 -13.16 18.72 62.67
C PRO A 229 -14.46 19.26 63.27
N GLN A 230 -15.02 18.52 64.22
CA GLN A 230 -16.27 18.88 64.89
C GLN A 230 -16.20 20.25 65.55
N SER A 231 -17.28 21.03 65.42
CA SER A 231 -17.47 22.28 66.16
C SER A 231 -17.40 22.03 67.67
N PRO A 232 -16.57 22.76 68.44
CA PRO A 232 -16.60 22.70 69.90
C PRO A 232 -17.82 23.44 70.46
N PRO A 233 -18.31 23.08 71.66
CA PRO A 233 -19.32 23.85 72.36
C PRO A 233 -18.75 25.17 72.92
N SER A 234 -19.69 26.07 73.22
CA SER A 234 -19.53 27.48 73.60
C SER A 234 -18.40 27.86 74.59
N SER A 235 -17.88 29.07 74.36
CA SER A 235 -16.99 29.89 75.20
C SER A 235 -17.42 29.96 76.68
N PRO A 236 -16.50 30.29 77.63
CA PRO A 236 -16.12 31.72 77.76
C PRO A 236 -14.65 32.04 78.11
N THR A 237 -14.24 33.22 77.63
CA THR A 237 -13.27 34.19 78.20
C THR A 237 -11.73 34.02 78.14
N GLN A 238 -11.14 35.18 77.82
CA GLN A 238 -9.82 35.73 78.21
C GLN A 238 -8.55 35.49 77.35
N GLN A 239 -8.07 36.63 76.81
CA GLN A 239 -6.67 37.09 76.69
C GLN A 239 -5.66 36.16 76.00
N SER A 240 -5.22 36.41 74.76
CA SER A 240 -4.30 37.50 74.35
C SER A 240 -2.91 37.47 75.01
N VAL A 241 -1.93 36.78 74.41
CA VAL A 241 -0.59 37.34 74.07
C VAL A 241 0.04 36.61 72.87
N LYS A 242 0.88 37.32 72.09
CA LYS A 242 1.90 36.83 71.13
C LYS A 242 3.29 36.86 71.86
N PRO A 243 4.48 36.74 71.24
CA PRO A 243 5.02 35.89 70.16
C PRO A 243 6.30 35.09 70.62
N GLN A 244 7.12 34.65 69.65
CA GLN A 244 8.56 34.23 69.68
C GLN A 244 8.86 32.72 69.76
N VAL A 245 9.55 32.07 68.80
CA VAL A 245 10.84 32.29 68.07
C VAL A 245 12.02 31.58 68.74
N SER A 246 12.58 30.55 68.06
CA SER A 246 14.01 30.13 67.92
C SER A 246 14.05 28.67 67.44
N ASN A 247 14.66 28.23 66.33
CA ASN A 247 16.04 28.25 65.79
C ASN A 247 16.98 27.12 66.26
N SER A 248 17.65 26.45 65.29
CA SER A 248 18.94 25.72 65.38
C SER A 248 18.97 24.34 66.10
N ALA A 249 19.82 23.34 65.78
CA ALA A 249 20.79 23.13 64.68
C ALA A 249 21.19 21.62 64.48
N GLN A 250 22.05 21.39 63.47
CA GLN A 250 22.70 20.22 62.86
C GLN A 250 23.26 19.01 63.70
N GLN A 251 23.13 17.78 63.14
CA GLN A 251 24.12 16.66 62.89
C GLN A 251 25.17 16.22 63.96
N PRO A 252 26.03 15.16 63.78
CA PRO A 252 26.08 13.99 62.84
C PRO A 252 26.44 12.62 63.51
N THR A 253 26.68 11.53 62.74
CA THR A 253 27.71 10.46 63.00
C THR A 253 27.87 9.46 61.81
N ASN A 254 28.92 8.62 61.80
CA ASN A 254 29.52 7.97 60.60
C ASN A 254 29.71 6.42 60.69
N ASN A 255 29.51 5.71 59.54
CA ASN A 255 30.19 4.48 59.03
C ASN A 255 30.20 3.15 59.84
N PRO A 256 30.59 1.95 59.28
CA PRO A 256 31.28 1.67 57.98
C PRO A 256 30.71 0.53 57.08
N GLN A 257 31.39 0.26 55.94
CA GLN A 257 31.07 -0.73 54.88
C GLN A 257 32.10 -1.87 54.77
N PRO A 258 31.68 -3.09 54.36
CA PRO A 258 32.26 -3.81 53.19
C PRO A 258 31.16 -4.47 52.30
N SER A 259 31.34 -4.93 51.04
CA SER A 259 32.45 -4.90 50.05
C SER A 259 31.95 -5.32 48.64
N ASN A 260 32.63 -4.89 47.57
CA ASN A 260 32.37 -5.23 46.15
C ASN A 260 33.29 -6.39 45.67
N PRO A 261 32.96 -7.21 44.62
CA PRO A 261 32.91 -6.81 43.19
C PRO A 261 31.83 -7.56 42.33
N PRO A 262 31.74 -7.38 40.98
CA PRO A 262 32.49 -6.48 40.09
C PRO A 262 31.64 -5.40 39.39
N THR A 263 32.37 -4.46 38.78
CA THR A 263 31.88 -3.24 38.13
C THR A 263 31.03 -3.52 36.89
N SER A 264 29.80 -3.01 36.87
CA SER A 264 29.08 -2.76 35.60
C SER A 264 29.89 -1.76 34.75
N PRO A 265 29.88 -1.85 33.40
CA PRO A 265 30.47 -0.81 32.57
C PRO A 265 29.81 0.55 32.88
N GLN A 266 30.62 1.57 33.15
CA GLN A 266 30.13 2.95 33.14
C GLN A 266 29.60 3.29 31.73
N PRO A 267 28.64 4.23 31.60
CA PRO A 267 28.28 4.77 30.31
C PRO A 267 29.53 5.35 29.64
N GLN A 268 29.96 4.75 28.53
CA GLN A 268 31.00 5.35 27.71
C GLN A 268 30.44 6.63 27.08
N PRO A 269 31.28 7.67 26.86
CA PRO A 269 30.85 8.84 26.11
C PRO A 269 30.42 8.38 24.71
N VAL A 270 29.19 8.71 24.32
CA VAL A 270 28.62 8.35 23.01
C VAL A 270 29.56 8.87 21.92
N SER A 271 30.11 7.98 21.11
CA SER A 271 31.02 8.38 20.03
C SER A 271 30.19 8.85 18.84
N GLY A 272 30.69 9.82 18.07
CA GLY A 272 30.04 10.29 16.85
C GLY A 272 30.19 9.34 15.65
N SER A 273 30.39 8.04 15.89
CA SER A 273 30.68 7.03 14.87
C SER A 273 29.43 6.55 14.13
N ALA A 274 29.63 6.03 12.92
CA ALA A 274 28.57 5.42 12.12
C ALA A 274 27.98 4.18 12.82
N THR A 275 28.78 3.48 13.63
CA THR A 275 28.33 2.34 14.44
C THR A 275 27.34 2.77 15.53
N ASP A 276 27.63 3.86 16.26
CA ASP A 276 26.73 4.39 17.28
C ASP A 276 25.45 4.96 16.65
N PHE A 277 25.56 5.62 15.49
CA PHE A 277 24.40 6.02 14.68
C PHE A 277 23.53 4.82 14.28
N MET A 278 24.11 3.76 13.71
CA MET A 278 23.34 2.59 13.29
C MET A 278 22.66 1.89 14.46
N ASN A 279 23.34 1.76 15.60
CA ASN A 279 22.72 1.22 16.81
C ASN A 279 21.56 2.08 17.30
N ALA A 280 21.68 3.42 17.27
CA ALA A 280 20.60 4.33 17.64
C ALA A 280 19.40 4.21 16.69
N TYR A 281 19.63 4.29 15.37
CA TYR A 281 18.61 4.12 14.34
C TYR A 281 17.87 2.78 14.46
N LEU A 282 18.61 1.67 14.53
CA LEU A 282 18.04 0.32 14.59
C LEU A 282 17.26 0.10 15.89
N ASN A 283 17.79 0.58 17.03
CA ASN A 283 17.08 0.54 18.30
C ASN A 283 15.79 1.36 18.27
N ASP A 284 15.79 2.52 17.60
CA ASP A 284 14.60 3.36 17.49
C ASP A 284 13.51 2.71 16.63
N ILE A 285 13.87 2.13 15.48
CA ILE A 285 12.87 1.49 14.60
C ILE A 285 12.36 0.13 15.13
N VAL A 286 13.19 -0.61 15.88
CA VAL A 286 12.82 -1.92 16.43
C VAL A 286 12.18 -1.83 17.82
N ASN A 287 12.81 -1.07 18.74
CA ASN A 287 12.42 -1.08 20.16
C ASN A 287 11.57 0.14 20.57
N LYS A 288 11.60 1.24 19.83
CA LYS A 288 10.80 2.45 20.12
C LYS A 288 9.65 2.70 19.13
N GLY A 289 9.51 1.88 18.09
CA GLY A 289 8.45 2.03 17.08
C GLY A 289 8.62 3.23 16.14
N SER A 290 9.83 3.77 16.00
CA SER A 290 10.12 4.83 15.03
C SER A 290 9.99 4.29 13.60
N TYR A 291 9.50 5.12 12.66
CA TYR A 291 9.55 4.79 11.24
C TYR A 291 10.92 5.06 10.61
N GLY A 292 11.83 5.72 11.33
CA GLY A 292 13.19 5.98 10.85
C GLY A 292 13.34 7.12 9.85
N TYR A 293 12.25 7.77 9.40
CA TYR A 293 12.32 8.85 8.39
C TYR A 293 13.23 10.02 8.80
N GLY A 294 13.22 10.42 10.08
CA GLY A 294 14.09 11.47 10.62
C GLY A 294 15.58 11.11 10.69
N TYR A 295 15.98 9.91 10.25
CA TYR A 295 17.37 9.47 10.17
C TYR A 295 17.92 9.51 8.72
N TRP A 296 17.12 9.91 7.73
CA TRP A 296 17.55 10.00 6.32
C TRP A 296 18.20 11.34 6.01
N CYS A 297 19.20 11.32 5.11
CA CYS A 297 19.87 12.54 4.66
C CYS A 297 18.89 13.42 3.88
N LYS A 298 18.96 14.75 4.05
CA LYS A 298 18.05 15.68 3.40
C LYS A 298 18.14 15.63 1.88
N SER A 299 19.35 15.38 1.36
CA SER A 299 19.63 15.12 -0.07
C SER A 299 18.97 13.84 -0.61
N SER A 300 18.66 12.87 0.26
CA SER A 300 18.12 11.55 -0.09
C SER A 300 16.70 11.31 0.45
N GLU A 301 15.99 12.34 0.92
CA GLU A 301 14.64 12.23 1.51
C GLU A 301 13.64 11.54 0.56
N ILE A 302 13.77 11.74 -0.76
CA ILE A 302 12.95 11.09 -1.80
C ILE A 302 13.17 9.58 -1.93
N LEU A 303 14.31 9.07 -1.44
CA LEU A 303 14.66 7.65 -1.39
C LEU A 303 14.25 7.01 -0.05
N SER A 304 13.70 7.80 0.87
CA SER A 304 13.44 7.34 2.23
C SER A 304 12.45 6.18 2.26
N SER A 305 12.87 5.14 2.97
CA SER A 305 12.20 3.85 3.01
C SER A 305 12.18 3.32 4.43
N ARG A 306 11.18 2.51 4.75
CA ARG A 306 10.99 1.91 6.07
C ARG A 306 10.94 0.39 5.98
N LEU A 307 11.42 -0.26 7.04
CA LEU A 307 11.27 -1.69 7.22
C LEU A 307 9.86 -1.99 7.74
N PHE A 308 9.20 -3.03 7.23
CA PHE A 308 7.87 -3.42 7.70
C PHE A 308 8.02 -4.22 8.99
N SER A 309 7.48 -3.72 10.10
CA SER A 309 7.47 -4.39 11.41
C SER A 309 8.79 -5.10 11.78
N PRO A 310 9.93 -4.37 11.85
CA PRO A 310 11.21 -4.94 12.26
C PRO A 310 11.14 -5.28 13.77
N ARG A 311 11.60 -6.47 14.15
CA ARG A 311 11.41 -7.07 15.48
C ARG A 311 12.71 -7.35 16.22
N ASN A 312 13.80 -7.51 15.49
CA ASN A 312 15.12 -7.79 16.02
C ASN A 312 16.18 -7.42 14.96
N PHE A 313 17.38 -7.09 15.40
CA PHE A 313 18.49 -6.74 14.52
C PHE A 313 19.84 -7.22 15.06
N GLN A 314 20.78 -7.42 14.15
CA GLN A 314 22.19 -7.64 14.45
C GLN A 314 23.02 -6.83 13.46
N VAL A 315 23.75 -5.82 13.94
CA VAL A 315 24.79 -5.15 13.15
C VAL A 315 25.89 -6.18 12.90
N LEU A 316 26.17 -6.48 11.63
CA LEU A 316 27.19 -7.45 11.24
C LEU A 316 28.53 -6.77 10.99
N ASP A 317 28.49 -5.60 10.34
CA ASP A 317 29.67 -4.86 9.91
C ASP A 317 29.33 -3.38 9.68
N VAL A 318 30.28 -2.49 9.96
CA VAL A 318 30.21 -1.03 9.69
C VAL A 318 31.60 -0.54 9.30
N ASN A 319 31.75 -0.06 8.06
CA ASN A 319 33.00 0.49 7.56
C ASN A 319 32.83 1.97 7.25
N GLU A 320 33.54 2.83 7.99
CA GLU A 320 33.68 4.26 7.67
C GLU A 320 34.79 4.47 6.62
N TYR A 321 34.56 5.41 5.71
CA TYR A 321 35.49 5.82 4.65
C TYR A 321 35.33 7.32 4.36
N ASP A 322 36.00 7.82 3.31
CA ASP A 322 36.08 9.25 2.99
C ASP A 322 36.39 10.15 4.22
N ASN A 323 37.45 9.79 4.95
CA ASN A 323 37.90 10.48 6.17
C ASN A 323 36.84 10.58 7.29
N GLY A 324 35.84 9.69 7.32
CA GLY A 324 34.76 9.69 8.30
C GLY A 324 33.53 10.50 7.89
N ASN A 325 33.41 10.86 6.60
CA ASN A 325 32.22 11.53 6.04
C ASN A 325 31.18 10.55 5.49
N SER A 326 31.59 9.35 5.09
CA SER A 326 30.71 8.32 4.53
C SER A 326 30.96 6.98 5.19
N ALA A 327 29.94 6.12 5.22
CA ALA A 327 30.06 4.76 5.76
C ALA A 327 29.12 3.78 5.04
N SER A 328 29.43 2.50 5.17
CA SER A 328 28.54 1.42 4.77
C SER A 328 28.34 0.44 5.92
N ALA A 329 27.09 0.08 6.19
CA ALA A 329 26.73 -0.89 7.23
C ALA A 329 25.99 -2.08 6.62
N THR A 330 26.30 -3.28 7.11
CA THR A 330 25.55 -4.51 6.82
C THR A 330 24.87 -4.97 8.11
N VAL A 331 23.54 -5.11 8.07
CA VAL A 331 22.72 -5.42 9.24
C VAL A 331 21.79 -6.57 8.91
N ARG A 332 21.81 -7.63 9.72
CA ARG A 332 20.79 -8.69 9.66
C ARG A 332 19.56 -8.22 10.43
N ILE A 333 18.40 -8.21 9.79
CA ILE A 333 17.15 -7.73 10.40
C ILE A 333 16.06 -8.78 10.26
N ASP A 334 15.40 -9.08 11.38
CA ASP A 334 14.17 -9.87 11.42
C ASP A 334 12.99 -8.90 11.27
N SER A 335 12.39 -8.85 10.08
CA SER A 335 11.29 -7.94 9.75
C SER A 335 10.14 -8.69 9.08
N SER A 336 9.18 -7.97 8.53
CA SER A 336 8.23 -8.50 7.56
C SER A 336 8.56 -7.95 6.17
N ASN A 337 8.14 -8.66 5.13
CA ASN A 337 8.11 -8.11 3.78
C ASN A 337 6.85 -7.22 3.59
N LYS A 338 6.71 -6.60 2.40
CA LYS A 338 5.53 -5.78 2.05
C LYS A 338 4.19 -6.53 2.13
N GLY A 339 4.20 -7.87 2.05
CA GLY A 339 3.04 -8.75 2.25
C GLY A 339 2.82 -9.18 3.71
N GLY A 340 3.60 -8.67 4.66
CA GLY A 340 3.49 -9.00 6.09
C GLY A 340 4.18 -10.31 6.52
N MET A 341 4.63 -11.16 5.59
CA MET A 341 5.31 -12.42 5.94
C MET A 341 6.63 -12.13 6.64
N PRO A 342 6.98 -12.86 7.71
CA PRO A 342 8.26 -12.69 8.40
C PRO A 342 9.42 -13.05 7.46
N ILE A 343 10.42 -12.19 7.42
CA ILE A 343 11.69 -12.38 6.71
C ILE A 343 12.85 -12.10 7.66
N THR A 344 13.97 -12.77 7.43
CA THR A 344 15.26 -12.46 8.06
C THR A 344 16.24 -12.24 6.91
N GLN A 345 16.62 -10.99 6.66
CA GLN A 345 17.44 -10.61 5.52
C GLN A 345 18.61 -9.72 5.98
N ASN A 346 19.70 -9.77 5.23
CA ASN A 346 20.78 -8.79 5.37
C ASN A 346 20.43 -7.54 4.57
N TRP A 347 20.49 -6.39 5.22
CA TRP A 347 20.28 -5.07 4.62
C TRP A 347 21.59 -4.32 4.55
N ARG A 348 21.83 -3.64 3.43
CA ARG A 348 22.93 -2.71 3.26
C ARG A 348 22.43 -1.28 3.39
N PHE A 349 23.11 -0.51 4.22
CA PHE A 349 22.92 0.92 4.40
C PHE A 349 24.15 1.65 3.90
N TYR A 350 23.95 2.72 3.14
CA TYR A 350 24.95 3.76 2.92
C TYR A 350 24.60 4.97 3.74
N LEU A 351 25.60 5.50 4.43
CA LEU A 351 25.47 6.58 5.39
C LEU A 351 26.41 7.71 4.98
N ASP A 352 25.97 8.95 5.15
CA ASP A 352 26.79 10.13 4.95
C ASP A 352 26.67 11.06 6.17
N LYS A 353 27.57 12.02 6.30
CA LYS A 353 27.39 13.17 7.19
C LYS A 353 26.34 14.10 6.58
N GLU A 354 25.37 14.50 7.39
CA GLU A 354 24.38 15.49 6.99
C GLU A 354 25.06 16.85 6.76
N THR A 355 24.72 17.48 5.63
CA THR A 355 25.30 18.75 5.16
C THR A 355 24.34 19.92 5.32
N ASP A 356 23.04 19.66 5.49
CA ASP A 356 22.04 20.68 5.86
C ASP A 356 22.10 20.95 7.37
N PRO A 357 22.53 22.15 7.82
CA PRO A 357 22.66 22.46 9.23
C PRO A 357 21.34 22.36 10.02
N SER A 358 20.18 22.45 9.36
CA SER A 358 18.87 22.34 9.99
C SER A 358 18.45 20.89 10.29
N ALA A 359 19.11 19.90 9.67
CA ALA A 359 18.84 18.48 9.89
C ALA A 359 19.83 17.83 10.89
N VAL A 360 21.05 18.38 11.05
CA VAL A 360 22.10 17.84 11.93
C VAL A 360 21.67 17.75 13.40
N GLU A 361 20.87 18.67 13.91
CA GLU A 361 20.53 18.78 15.35
C GLU A 361 19.79 17.56 15.92
N GLY A 362 19.14 16.76 15.07
CA GLY A 362 18.45 15.52 15.47
C GLY A 362 19.24 14.22 15.24
N LEU A 363 20.43 14.27 14.65
CA LEU A 363 21.13 13.11 14.10
C LEU A 363 22.32 12.67 14.98
N PRO A 364 22.36 11.42 15.49
CA PRO A 364 23.49 10.92 16.27
C PRO A 364 24.82 11.03 15.52
N GLY A 365 25.74 11.85 16.05
CA GLY A 365 27.02 12.13 15.41
C GLY A 365 26.94 12.89 14.07
N GLY A 366 25.78 13.44 13.71
CA GLY A 366 25.53 14.09 12.42
C GLY A 366 25.52 13.12 11.22
N TRP A 367 25.40 11.81 11.45
CA TRP A 367 25.23 10.81 10.40
C TRP A 367 23.78 10.72 9.93
N CYS A 368 23.56 10.33 8.68
CA CYS A 368 22.24 10.11 8.11
C CYS A 368 22.27 8.96 7.08
N ILE A 369 21.11 8.36 6.80
CA ILE A 369 20.95 7.31 5.78
C ILE A 369 20.80 7.97 4.41
N ALA A 370 21.75 7.70 3.52
CA ALA A 370 21.71 8.12 2.13
C ALA A 370 20.97 7.11 1.24
N LEU A 371 21.08 5.80 1.55
CA LEU A 371 20.44 4.72 0.80
C LEU A 371 20.31 3.45 1.66
N MET A 372 19.23 2.67 1.46
CA MET A 372 18.99 1.37 2.09
C MET A 372 18.40 0.37 1.07
N PHE A 373 18.92 -0.85 1.02
CA PHE A 373 18.36 -1.96 0.22
C PHE A 373 18.71 -3.34 0.82
N ASP A 374 17.99 -4.37 0.40
CA ASP A 374 18.27 -5.77 0.71
C ASP A 374 19.45 -6.31 -0.12
N SER A 375 20.28 -7.14 0.52
CA SER A 375 21.52 -7.71 -0.05
C SER A 375 21.49 -9.23 -0.14
#